data_AF-Q0D4I6-F1
#
_entry.id   AF-Q0D4I6-F1
#
_cell.length_a   1.000
_cell.length_b   1.000
_cell.length_c   1.000
_cell.angle_alpha   90.00
_cell.angle_beta   90.00
_cell.angle_gamma   90.00
#
_symmetry.space_group_name_H-M   'P 1'
#
loop_
_entity.id
_entity.type
_entity.pdbx_description
1 polymer ?
#
loop_
_entity_poly.entity_id
_entity_poly.type
_entity_poly.pdbx_seq_one_letter_code
_entity_poly.pdbx_strand_id
1 'polypeptide(L)'
;MRGGGGGGGGDGMMDDGPKYAQIPTSFGHELRACLRCRLVKTYDQFMEQGCENCPFLDMERDHDNVVNCTTPNFTGIISVMDPGRSWAARWLRIGEYVALP
;
A
#
# COMPACT_ATOMS: atom_id res chain seq x y z
N MET A 1 41.02 15.79 -37.36
CA MET A 1 39.89 16.57 -36.80
C MET A 1 38.97 15.57 -36.11
N ARG A 2 38.87 15.55 -34.77
CA ARG A 2 37.89 16.32 -33.96
C ARG A 2 36.45 16.04 -34.45
N GLY A 3 35.48 15.56 -33.67
CA GLY A 3 35.32 15.37 -32.22
C GLY A 3 33.94 14.72 -31.97
N GLY A 4 33.58 14.56 -30.68
CA GLY A 4 32.37 13.89 -30.17
C GLY A 4 31.03 14.46 -30.70
N GLY A 5 29.87 13.92 -30.38
CA GLY A 5 29.40 13.25 -29.17
C GLY A 5 27.93 13.68 -28.97
N GLY A 6 27.16 12.91 -28.18
CA GLY A 6 25.77 13.23 -27.80
C GLY A 6 24.78 12.27 -28.45
N GLY A 7 24.19 11.28 -27.76
CA GLY A 7 23.71 11.30 -26.38
C GLY A 7 22.27 11.81 -26.38
N GLY A 8 21.33 10.88 -26.55
CA GLY A 8 19.89 11.14 -26.46
C GLY A 8 19.25 10.02 -25.67
N GLY A 9 19.48 10.01 -24.35
CA GLY A 9 18.72 9.21 -23.42
C GLY A 9 17.31 9.79 -23.36
N GLY A 10 16.32 8.99 -23.77
CA GLY A 10 14.91 9.32 -23.53
C GLY A 10 14.63 9.10 -22.06
N ASP A 11 14.43 10.19 -21.32
CA ASP A 11 13.96 10.17 -19.95
C ASP A 11 12.53 9.63 -19.93
N GLY A 12 12.39 8.32 -19.72
CA GLY A 12 11.09 7.70 -19.50
C GLY A 12 10.49 8.23 -18.20
N MET A 13 9.52 9.13 -18.31
CA MET A 13 8.65 9.51 -17.20
C MET A 13 7.90 8.26 -16.74
N MET A 14 8.30 7.70 -15.59
CA MET A 14 7.50 6.70 -14.89
C MET A 14 6.29 7.44 -14.32
N ASP A 15 5.10 7.01 -14.73
CA ASP A 15 3.81 7.49 -14.22
C ASP A 15 3.71 7.13 -12.73
N ASP A 16 4.02 8.08 -11.84
CA ASP A 16 3.73 8.02 -10.39
C ASP A 16 2.23 8.29 -10.16
N GLY A 17 1.36 7.54 -10.84
CA GLY A 17 -0.06 7.53 -10.53
C GLY A 17 -0.30 7.14 -9.06
N PRO A 18 -1.41 7.58 -8.43
CA PRO A 18 -1.70 7.20 -7.06
C PRO A 18 -1.76 5.68 -6.93
N LYS A 19 -0.88 5.10 -6.11
CA LYS A 19 -0.95 3.68 -5.78
C LYS A 19 -2.25 3.45 -5.02
N TYR A 20 -3.13 2.60 -5.55
CA TYR A 20 -4.39 2.25 -4.91
C TYR A 20 -4.20 1.07 -3.94
N ALA A 21 -4.94 1.07 -2.83
CA ALA A 21 -5.06 -0.11 -1.98
C ALA A 21 -5.74 -1.24 -2.75
N GLN A 22 -5.15 -2.44 -2.67
CA GLN A 22 -5.82 -3.64 -3.17
C GLN A 22 -7.01 -4.00 -2.27
N ILE A 23 -8.14 -4.31 -2.91
CA ILE A 23 -9.36 -4.75 -2.22
C ILE A 23 -9.11 -6.14 -1.64
N PRO A 24 -9.51 -6.43 -0.39
CA PRO A 24 -9.43 -7.78 0.16
C PRO A 24 -10.10 -8.81 -0.77
N THR A 25 -9.40 -9.89 -1.10
CA THR A 25 -9.93 -10.95 -1.98
C THR A 25 -11.01 -11.80 -1.31
N SER A 26 -11.10 -11.74 0.01
CA SER A 26 -12.09 -12.43 0.83
C SER A 26 -12.29 -11.70 2.18
N PHE A 27 -13.38 -12.01 2.89
CA PHE A 27 -13.80 -11.31 4.12
C PHE A 27 -13.90 -12.24 5.34
N GLY A 28 -13.13 -13.33 5.37
CA GLY A 28 -13.09 -14.30 6.46
C GLY A 28 -12.01 -14.02 7.50
N HIS A 29 -11.62 -15.07 8.23
CA HIS A 29 -10.63 -15.03 9.31
C HIS A 29 -9.19 -14.80 8.83
N GLU A 30 -8.96 -14.87 7.52
CA GLU A 30 -7.70 -14.58 6.84
C GLU A 30 -7.36 -13.09 6.75
N LEU A 31 -8.32 -12.21 7.07
CA LEU A 31 -8.10 -10.77 7.09
C LEU A 31 -7.14 -10.37 8.21
N ARG A 32 -6.27 -9.43 7.87
CA ARG A 32 -5.31 -8.83 8.81
C ARG A 32 -5.31 -7.33 8.62
N ALA A 33 -5.06 -6.60 9.71
CA ALA A 33 -4.86 -5.16 9.69
C ALA A 33 -3.37 -4.84 9.92
N CYS A 34 -2.78 -4.02 9.07
CA CYS A 34 -1.42 -3.51 9.29
C CYS A 34 -1.37 -2.67 10.57
N LEU A 35 -0.45 -3.00 11.49
CA LEU A 35 -0.31 -2.32 12.78
C LEU A 35 0.12 -0.85 12.62
N ARG A 36 0.75 -0.50 11.49
CA ARG A 36 1.22 0.86 11.22
C ARG A 36 0.15 1.75 10.60
N CYS A 37 -0.49 1.32 9.52
CA CYS A 37 -1.38 2.16 8.72
C CYS A 37 -2.86 1.77 8.79
N ARG A 38 -3.18 0.60 9.38
CA ARG A 38 -4.54 0.04 9.50
C ARG A 38 -5.17 -0.44 8.18
N LEU A 39 -4.41 -0.50 7.10
CA LEU A 39 -4.86 -1.13 5.86
C LEU A 39 -5.22 -2.60 6.14
N VAL A 40 -6.36 -3.04 5.61
CA VAL A 40 -6.88 -4.40 5.77
C VAL A 40 -6.76 -5.12 4.44
N LYS A 41 -6.09 -6.27 4.44
CA LYS A 41 -5.91 -7.19 3.31
C LYS A 41 -5.91 -8.63 3.85
N THR A 42 -5.99 -9.64 2.99
CA THR A 42 -5.76 -11.03 3.44
C THR A 42 -4.28 -11.24 3.77
N TYR A 43 -3.96 -12.28 4.54
CA TYR A 43 -2.58 -12.71 4.79
C TYR A 43 -1.79 -12.87 3.48
N ASP A 44 -2.35 -13.59 2.51
CA ASP A 44 -1.70 -13.87 1.23
C ASP A 44 -1.43 -12.57 0.45
N GLN A 45 -2.34 -11.61 0.46
CA GLN A 45 -2.12 -10.32 -0.20
C GLN A 45 -1.01 -9.48 0.46
N PHE A 46 -0.82 -9.56 1.79
CA PHE A 46 0.34 -8.95 2.43
C PHE A 46 1.64 -9.69 2.13
N MET A 47 1.58 -11.02 2.03
CA MET A 47 2.72 -11.85 1.69
C MET A 47 3.21 -11.60 0.26
N GLU A 48 2.30 -11.47 -0.70
CA GLU A 48 2.63 -11.33 -2.13
C GLU A 48 2.93 -9.90 -2.56
N GLN A 49 2.27 -8.90 -1.96
CA GLN A 49 2.26 -7.51 -2.45
C GLN A 49 2.56 -6.47 -1.36
N GLY A 50 2.84 -6.93 -0.15
CA GLY A 50 3.14 -6.05 0.97
C GLY A 50 2.00 -5.11 1.34
N CYS A 51 2.40 -4.02 2.01
CA CYS A 51 1.51 -2.94 2.42
C CYS A 51 1.84 -1.68 1.60
N GLU A 52 0.87 -1.20 0.82
CA GLU A 52 1.03 -0.08 -0.10
C GLU A 52 1.36 1.23 0.65
N ASN A 53 0.91 1.37 1.90
CA ASN A 53 1.23 2.50 2.76
C ASN A 53 2.56 2.35 3.51
N CYS A 54 3.12 1.14 3.59
CA CYS A 54 4.26 0.83 4.46
C CYS A 54 5.28 -0.10 3.76
N PRO A 55 5.88 0.33 2.62
CA PRO A 55 6.82 -0.49 1.88
C PRO A 55 8.08 -0.85 2.68
N PHE A 56 8.44 -0.04 3.68
CA PHE A 56 9.58 -0.30 4.57
C PHE A 56 9.40 -1.50 5.52
N LEU A 57 8.21 -2.11 5.56
CA LEU A 57 7.96 -3.36 6.32
C LEU A 57 8.41 -4.61 5.55
N ASP A 58 8.73 -4.47 4.25
CA ASP A 58 9.37 -5.48 3.39
C ASP A 58 8.75 -6.88 3.43
N MET A 59 7.41 -6.96 3.56
CA MET A 59 6.67 -8.22 3.74
C MET A 59 6.72 -9.15 2.52
N GLU A 60 6.97 -8.60 1.32
CA GLU A 60 7.14 -9.35 0.07
C GLU A 60 8.43 -10.16 0.05
N ARG A 61 9.45 -9.72 0.80
CA ARG A 61 10.78 -10.34 0.86
C ARG A 61 10.99 -11.13 2.14
N ASP A 62 10.39 -10.67 3.24
CA ASP A 62 10.44 -11.30 4.55
C ASP A 62 9.03 -11.54 5.07
N HIS A 63 8.52 -12.74 4.82
CA HIS A 63 7.13 -13.10 5.13
C HIS A 63 6.85 -13.21 6.63
N ASP A 64 7.88 -13.37 7.48
CA ASP A 64 7.70 -13.31 8.94
C ASP A 64 7.18 -11.92 9.36
N ASN A 65 7.51 -10.87 8.59
CA ASN A 65 7.00 -9.52 8.83
C ASN A 65 5.49 -9.40 8.60
N VAL A 66 4.85 -10.28 7.82
CA VAL A 66 3.39 -10.28 7.72
C VAL A 66 2.80 -10.54 9.10
N VAL A 67 3.26 -11.58 9.79
CA VAL A 67 2.75 -11.94 11.12
C VAL A 67 3.16 -10.88 12.16
N ASN A 68 4.40 -10.40 12.11
CA ASN A 68 4.93 -9.45 13.10
C ASN A 68 4.36 -8.03 12.97
N CYS A 69 3.98 -7.60 11.76
CA CYS A 69 3.54 -6.23 11.49
C CYS A 69 2.04 -6.09 11.24
N THR A 70 1.27 -7.18 11.32
CA THR A 70 -0.18 -7.18 11.12
C THR A 70 -0.89 -8.02 12.18
N THR A 71 -2.17 -7.75 12.42
CA THR A 71 -2.99 -8.47 13.41
C THR A 71 -4.29 -8.97 12.79
N PRO A 72 -4.75 -10.20 13.10
CA PRO A 72 -6.10 -10.65 12.76
C PRO A 72 -7.15 -10.07 13.73
N ASN A 73 -6.72 -9.53 14.87
CA ASN A 73 -7.59 -9.00 15.91
C ASN A 73 -7.84 -7.50 15.68
N PHE A 74 -8.84 -7.19 14.86
CA PHE A 74 -9.33 -5.83 14.63
C PHE A 74 -10.87 -5.81 14.60
N THR A 75 -11.46 -4.63 14.74
CA THR A 75 -12.92 -4.46 14.74
C THR A 75 -13.34 -3.40 13.73
N GLY A 76 -14.28 -3.77 12.87
CA GLY A 76 -14.84 -2.89 11.85
C GLY A 76 -13.90 -2.69 10.66
N ILE A 77 -14.50 -2.37 9.51
CA ILE A 77 -13.82 -2.04 8.26
C ILE A 77 -14.49 -0.80 7.70
N ILE A 78 -13.69 0.10 7.10
CA ILE A 78 -14.20 1.22 6.32
C ILE A 78 -13.58 1.19 4.93
N SER A 79 -14.39 1.47 3.92
CA SER A 79 -13.93 1.67 2.56
C SER A 79 -13.72 3.17 2.32
N VAL A 80 -12.51 3.58 1.95
CA VAL A 80 -12.15 4.99 1.76
C VAL A 80 -11.71 5.23 0.31
N MET A 81 -12.57 5.92 -0.45
CA MET A 81 -12.32 6.23 -1.87
C MET A 81 -11.56 7.56 -2.06
N ASP A 82 -11.73 8.52 -1.14
CA ASP A 82 -10.98 9.79 -1.17
C ASP A 82 -10.55 10.14 0.27
N PRO A 83 -9.35 9.67 0.68
CA PRO A 83 -8.82 9.91 2.02
C PRO A 83 -8.64 11.40 2.34
N GLY A 84 -8.18 12.20 1.36
CA GLY A 84 -7.89 13.62 1.56
C GLY A 84 -9.14 14.47 1.80
N ARG A 85 -10.29 14.08 1.23
CA ARG A 85 -11.57 14.79 1.43
C ARG A 85 -12.46 14.19 2.53
N SER A 86 -12.21 12.96 2.96
CA SER A 86 -13.06 12.27 3.94
C SER A 86 -12.86 12.78 5.37
N TRP A 87 -13.94 13.20 6.03
CA TRP A 87 -13.92 13.51 7.47
C TRP A 87 -13.55 12.28 8.31
N ALA A 88 -14.09 11.10 7.98
CA ALA A 88 -13.78 9.87 8.69
C ALA A 88 -12.30 9.49 8.54
N ALA A 89 -11.72 9.67 7.35
CA ALA A 89 -10.29 9.44 7.12
C ALA A 89 -9.41 10.40 7.92
N ARG A 90 -9.77 11.69 7.98
CA ARG A 90 -9.09 12.67 8.84
C ARG A 90 -9.19 12.30 10.32
N TRP A 91 -10.39 11.92 10.79
CA TRP A 91 -10.62 11.50 12.17
C TRP A 91 -9.76 10.30 12.56
N LEU A 92 -9.63 9.32 11.67
CA LEU A 92 -8.83 8.11 11.86
C LEU A 92 -7.34 8.31 11.53
N ARG A 93 -6.92 9.52 11.14
CA ARG A 93 -5.54 9.86 10.74
C ARG A 93 -5.02 8.99 9.59
N ILE A 94 -5.87 8.75 8.59
CA ILE A 94 -5.54 8.01 7.36
C ILE A 94 -5.77 8.86 6.10
N GLY A 95 -5.89 10.19 6.24
CA GLY A 95 -6.20 11.10 5.14
C GLY A 95 -5.12 11.22 4.05
N GLU A 96 -3.88 10.79 4.36
CA GLU A 96 -2.73 10.80 3.44
C GLU A 96 -2.37 9.40 2.92
N TYR A 97 -3.18 8.39 3.24
CA TYR A 97 -2.95 7.01 2.81
C TYR A 97 -3.60 6.70 1.47
N VAL A 98 -3.22 5.57 0.88
CA VAL A 98 -3.75 5.13 -0.41
C VAL A 98 -5.27 5.03 -0.39
N ALA A 99 -5.88 5.44 -1.49
CA ALA A 99 -7.31 5.32 -1.72
C ALA A 99 -7.67 3.92 -2.24
N LEU A 100 -8.94 3.55 -2.12
CA LEU A 100 -9.50 2.50 -2.97
C LEU A 100 -9.59 2.99 -4.43
N PRO A 101 -9.50 2.07 -5.41
CA PRO A 101 -9.67 2.40 -6.84
C PRO A 101 -11.06 2.92 -7.17
#